data_AF-R5GPB5-F1
#
_entry.id   AF-R5GPB5-F1
#
_cell.length_a   1.000
_cell.length_b   1.000
_cell.length_c   1.000
_cell.angle_alpha   90.00
_cell.angle_beta   90.00
_cell.angle_gamma   90.00
#
_symmetry.space_group_name_H-M   'P 1'
#
loop_
_entity.id
_entity.type
_entity.pdbx_description
1 polymer ?
#
loop_
_entity_poly.entity_id
_entity_poly.type
_entity_poly.pdbx_seq_one_letter_code
_entity_poly.pdbx_strand_id
1 'polypeptide(L)'
;MDARCGQVYNAIFRSEGGVITRMCADRAIRLEDLAQELSGMSGRIILAGDGAELAHKATGQRYELAPYTLRYQRGSGVCFAAQGKEQIDPAALMPSYLRLPQAERERLAREGKPVSE
;
A
#
# COMPACT_ATOMS: atom_id res chain seq x y z
N MET A 1 3.82 -2.06 -0.36
CA MET A 1 4.90 -2.02 0.64
C MET A 1 4.92 -3.31 1.42
N ASP A 2 6.09 -3.88 1.72
CA ASP A 2 6.17 -5.16 2.43
C ASP A 2 5.63 -5.00 3.87
N ALA A 3 4.57 -5.73 4.21
CA ALA A 3 3.94 -5.72 5.54
C ALA A 3 4.33 -6.94 6.39
N ARG A 4 5.35 -7.70 5.94
CA ARG A 4 5.83 -8.96 6.52
C ARG A 4 4.79 -10.08 6.48
N CYS A 5 5.21 -11.29 6.85
CA CYS A 5 4.33 -12.47 6.96
C CYS A 5 3.44 -12.75 5.74
N GLY A 6 3.98 -12.57 4.53
CA GLY A 6 3.24 -12.79 3.28
C GLY A 6 2.16 -11.74 3.00
N GLN A 7 2.22 -10.57 3.63
CA GLN A 7 1.27 -9.48 3.45
C GLN A 7 1.95 -8.23 2.91
N VAL A 8 1.15 -7.38 2.28
CA VAL A 8 1.58 -6.07 1.78
C VAL A 8 0.60 -4.98 2.19
N TYR A 9 1.13 -3.79 2.49
CA TYR A 9 0.34 -2.58 2.47
C TYR A 9 0.16 -2.16 1.01
N ASN A 10 -1.09 -2.11 0.56
CA ASN A 10 -1.46 -1.95 -0.83
C ASN A 10 -2.58 -0.90 -0.97
N ALA A 11 -2.49 -0.15 -2.06
CA ALA A 11 -3.62 0.51 -2.69
C ALA A 11 -3.46 0.36 -4.20
N ILE A 12 -4.57 0.44 -4.93
CA ILE A 12 -4.61 0.34 -6.39
C ILE A 12 -4.90 1.72 -6.96
N PHE A 13 -4.17 2.08 -8.01
CA PHE A 13 -4.33 3.35 -8.71
C PHE A 13 -4.50 3.09 -10.20
N ARG A 14 -5.41 3.83 -10.82
CA ARG A 14 -5.62 3.88 -12.27
C ARG A 14 -4.96 5.14 -12.82
N SER A 15 -4.15 4.98 -13.86
CA SER A 15 -3.48 6.09 -14.56
C SER A 15 -4.07 6.23 -15.96
N GLU A 16 -4.85 7.28 -16.19
CA GLU A 16 -5.52 7.53 -17.47
C GLU A 16 -5.46 9.02 -17.80
N GLY A 17 -5.01 9.37 -19.01
CA GLY A 17 -4.93 10.77 -19.45
C GLY A 17 -4.04 11.67 -18.58
N GLY A 18 -3.02 11.11 -17.92
CA GLY A 18 -2.17 11.84 -16.97
C GLY A 18 -2.79 12.03 -15.58
N VAL A 19 -3.99 11.50 -15.33
CA VAL A 19 -4.68 11.57 -14.05
C VAL A 19 -4.50 10.26 -13.29
N ILE A 20 -4.12 10.35 -12.02
CA ILE A 20 -4.02 9.22 -11.09
C ILE A 20 -5.28 9.17 -10.21
N THR A 21 -6.06 8.10 -10.33
CA THR A 21 -7.27 7.88 -9.52
C THR A 21 -7.08 6.69 -8.59
N ARG A 22 -7.30 6.88 -7.29
CA ARG A 22 -7.25 5.80 -6.30
C ARG A 22 -8.50 4.93 -6.40
N MET A 23 -8.32 3.61 -6.48
CA MET A 23 -9.40 2.62 -6.69
C MET A 23 -9.81 1.89 -5.41
N CYS A 24 -8.95 1.89 -4.39
CA CYS A 24 -9.27 1.34 -3.07
C CYS A 24 -8.54 2.11 -1.96
N ALA A 25 -9.06 2.02 -0.74
CA ALA A 25 -8.36 2.55 0.44
C ALA A 25 -7.04 1.81 0.68
N ASP A 26 -6.13 2.44 1.42
CA ASP A 26 -4.92 1.76 1.87
C ASP A 26 -5.31 0.59 2.78
N ARG A 27 -4.78 -0.60 2.49
CA ARG A 27 -5.14 -1.84 3.20
C ARG A 27 -3.92 -2.71 3.41
N ALA A 28 -3.94 -3.53 4.45
CA ALA A 28 -3.05 -4.68 4.56
C ALA A 28 -3.75 -5.89 3.92
N ILE A 29 -3.13 -6.52 2.93
CA ILE A 29 -3.71 -7.65 2.19
C ILE A 29 -2.67 -8.77 2.05
N ARG A 30 -3.12 -10.03 2.06
CA ARG A 30 -2.22 -11.16 1.75
C ARG A 30 -1.81 -11.13 0.29
N LEU A 31 -0.61 -11.61 -0.01
CA LEU A 31 -0.11 -11.69 -1.38
C LEU A 31 -0.98 -12.58 -2.26
N GLU A 32 -1.53 -13.66 -1.70
CA GLU A 32 -2.44 -14.57 -2.40
C GLU A 32 -3.74 -13.87 -2.83
N ASP A 33 -4.37 -13.14 -1.90
CA ASP A 33 -5.61 -12.40 -2.15
C ASP A 33 -5.39 -11.27 -3.15
N LEU A 34 -4.26 -10.54 -3.03
CA LEU A 34 -3.88 -9.52 -4.00
C LEU A 34 -3.68 -10.13 -5.40
N ALA A 35 -3.01 -11.28 -5.51
CA ALA A 35 -2.80 -11.93 -6.79
C ALA A 35 -4.12 -12.33 -7.46
N GLN A 36 -5.07 -12.84 -6.67
CA GLN A 36 -6.41 -13.17 -7.14
C GLN A 36 -7.17 -11.93 -7.60
N GLU A 37 -7.15 -10.84 -6.82
CA GLU A 37 -7.82 -9.58 -7.17
C GLU A 37 -7.26 -9.00 -8.49
N LEU A 38 -5.94 -8.93 -8.62
CA LEU A 38 -5.30 -8.43 -9.84
C LEU A 38 -5.63 -9.28 -11.07
N SER A 39 -5.88 -10.59 -10.90
CA SER A 39 -6.22 -11.49 -12.02
C SER A 39 -7.57 -11.18 -12.68
N GLY A 40 -8.47 -10.53 -11.94
CA GLY A 40 -9.75 -10.04 -12.46
C GLY A 40 -9.66 -8.66 -13.12
N MET A 41 -8.50 -8.00 -13.08
CA MET A 41 -8.31 -6.67 -13.64
C MET A 41 -7.84 -6.72 -15.09
N SER A 42 -8.41 -5.85 -15.92
CA SER A 42 -7.99 -5.67 -17.31
C SER A 42 -6.93 -4.56 -17.44
N GLY A 43 -6.05 -4.70 -18.43
CA GLY A 43 -5.08 -3.68 -18.82
C GLY A 43 -3.69 -3.92 -18.25
N ARG A 44 -2.80 -2.94 -18.49
CA ARG A 44 -1.41 -3.01 -18.04
C ARG A 44 -1.32 -2.74 -16.54
N ILE A 45 -0.77 -3.69 -15.80
CA ILE A 45 -0.56 -3.58 -14.36
C ILE A 45 0.92 -3.42 -14.07
N ILE A 46 1.27 -2.37 -13.33
CA ILE A 46 2.62 -2.05 -12.92
C ILE A 46 2.69 -2.14 -11.40
N LEU A 47 3.59 -2.99 -10.88
CA LEU A 47 3.85 -3.19 -9.48
C LEU A 47 4.97 -2.24 -9.02
N ALA A 48 4.69 -1.43 -8.00
CA ALA A 48 5.62 -0.48 -7.42
C ALA A 48 5.65 -0.57 -5.88
N GLY A 49 6.75 -0.08 -5.30
CA GLY A 49 7.09 -0.16 -3.88
C GLY A 49 8.09 -1.27 -3.56
N ASP A 50 8.60 -1.24 -2.35
CA ASP A 50 9.44 -2.27 -1.71
C ASP A 50 8.79 -3.66 -1.63
N GLY A 51 7.44 -3.72 -1.62
CA GLY A 51 6.69 -4.98 -1.71
C GLY A 51 6.46 -5.50 -3.15
N ALA A 52 6.91 -4.78 -4.18
CA ALA A 52 6.57 -5.10 -5.57
C ALA A 52 7.15 -6.45 -6.02
N GLU A 53 8.37 -6.79 -5.64
CA GLU A 53 8.98 -8.08 -6.01
C GLU A 53 8.25 -9.27 -5.37
N LEU A 54 7.76 -9.11 -4.14
CA LEU A 54 6.96 -10.13 -3.47
C LEU A 54 5.65 -10.37 -4.22
N ALA A 55 4.94 -9.29 -4.59
CA ALA A 55 3.73 -9.36 -5.41
C ALA A 55 3.99 -9.94 -6.80
N HIS A 56 5.13 -9.59 -7.43
CA HIS A 56 5.51 -10.11 -8.73
C HIS A 56 5.74 -11.62 -8.69
N LYS A 57 6.41 -12.14 -7.64
CA LYS A 57 6.56 -13.59 -7.45
C LYS A 57 5.22 -14.27 -7.17
N ALA A 58 4.40 -13.70 -6.28
CA ALA A 58 3.09 -14.25 -5.91
C ALA A 58 2.10 -14.32 -7.09
N THR A 59 2.25 -13.44 -8.09
CA THR A 59 1.41 -13.41 -9.30
C THR A 59 1.97 -14.27 -10.43
N GLY A 60 2.99 -15.10 -10.18
CA GLY A 60 3.65 -15.90 -11.21
C GLY A 60 4.33 -15.04 -12.27
N GLN A 61 4.81 -13.86 -11.89
CA GLN A 61 5.49 -12.88 -12.75
C GLN A 61 4.62 -12.33 -13.90
N ARG A 62 3.29 -12.42 -13.77
CA ARG A 62 2.33 -11.98 -14.80
C ARG A 62 2.36 -10.47 -15.07
N TYR A 63 2.67 -9.66 -14.05
CA TYR A 63 2.59 -8.20 -14.12
C TYR A 63 3.97 -7.55 -14.12
N GLU A 64 4.06 -6.36 -14.68
CA GLU A 64 5.33 -5.66 -14.83
C GLU A 64 5.79 -5.08 -13.49
N LEU A 65 7.08 -5.20 -13.19
CA LEU A 65 7.70 -4.40 -12.15
C LEU A 65 8.00 -3.00 -12.71
N ALA A 66 7.71 -1.97 -11.94
CA ALA A 66 8.21 -0.62 -12.24
C ALA A 66 9.75 -0.66 -12.43
N PRO A 67 10.30 0.15 -13.35
CA PRO A 67 11.75 0.30 -13.50
C PRO A 67 12.40 0.56 -12.15
N TYR A 68 13.57 -0.01 -11.89
CA TYR A 68 14.19 0.01 -10.56
C TYR A 68 14.30 1.44 -9.97
N THR A 69 14.71 2.41 -10.79
CA THR A 69 14.84 3.83 -10.41
C THR A 69 13.51 4.53 -10.10
N LEU A 70 12.38 3.95 -10.54
CA LEU A 70 11.02 4.46 -10.34
C LEU A 70 10.19 3.57 -9.40
N ARG A 71 10.74 2.44 -8.95
CA ARG A 71 10.00 1.46 -8.15
C ARG A 71 9.74 1.93 -6.73
N TYR A 72 10.65 2.70 -6.15
CA TYR A 72 10.59 3.15 -4.76
C TYR A 72 10.02 4.57 -4.65
N GLN A 73 9.47 4.88 -3.47
CA GLN A 73 8.96 6.21 -3.16
C GLN A 73 10.09 7.24 -3.19
N ARG A 74 9.78 8.44 -3.67
CA ARG A 74 10.72 9.56 -3.79
C ARG A 74 10.03 10.85 -3.33
N GLY A 75 10.79 11.77 -2.76
CA GLY A 75 10.24 13.05 -2.24
C GLY A 75 9.46 13.84 -3.29
N SER A 76 9.94 13.87 -4.54
CA SER A 76 9.21 14.52 -5.64
C SER A 76 7.82 13.91 -5.89
N GLY A 77 7.69 12.58 -5.77
CA GLY A 77 6.40 11.90 -5.90
C GLY A 77 5.42 12.28 -4.79
N VAL A 78 5.92 12.49 -3.56
CA VAL A 78 5.11 13.00 -2.45
C VAL A 78 4.62 14.42 -2.75
N CYS A 79 5.49 15.30 -3.26
CA CYS A 79 5.10 16.65 -3.65
C CYS A 79 4.01 16.65 -4.74
N PHE A 80 4.15 15.81 -5.78
CA PHE A 80 3.12 15.68 -6.81
C PHE A 80 1.79 15.13 -6.26
N ALA A 81 1.84 14.13 -5.37
CA ALA A 81 0.63 13.56 -4.76
C ALA A 81 -0.09 14.53 -3.82
N ALA A 82 0.64 15.47 -3.21
CA ALA A 82 0.11 16.50 -2.33
C ALA A 82 -0.47 17.72 -3.10
N GLN A 83 -0.24 17.81 -4.41
CA GLN A 83 -0.72 18.94 -5.21
C GLN A 83 -2.25 19.03 -5.15
N GLY A 84 -2.77 20.19 -4.77
CA GLY A 84 -4.21 20.44 -4.64
C GLY A 84 -4.88 19.74 -3.46
N LYS A 85 -4.12 19.14 -2.52
CA LYS A 85 -4.65 18.63 -1.26
C LYS A 85 -4.83 19.76 -0.24
N GLU A 86 -5.75 19.55 0.69
CA GLU A 86 -5.97 20.45 1.81
C GLU A 86 -4.72 20.53 2.69
N GLN A 87 -4.37 21.74 3.12
CA GLN A 87 -3.29 21.98 4.05
C GLN A 87 -3.81 21.82 5.48
N ILE A 88 -3.01 21.22 6.34
CA ILE A 88 -3.33 21.05 7.76
C ILE A 88 -2.28 21.74 8.62
N ASP A 89 -2.64 22.04 9.87
CA ASP A 89 -1.68 22.48 10.87
C ASP A 89 -0.58 21.40 11.05
N PRO A 90 0.71 21.77 11.12
CA PRO A 90 1.79 20.81 11.35
C PRO A 90 1.59 19.91 12.58
N ALA A 91 0.95 20.42 13.64
CA ALA A 91 0.65 19.66 14.85
C ALA A 91 -0.46 18.61 14.65
N ALA A 92 -1.25 18.72 13.57
CA ALA A 92 -2.27 17.75 13.21
C ALA A 92 -1.73 16.57 12.37
N LEU A 93 -0.45 16.59 11.98
CA LEU A 93 0.15 15.51 11.19
C LEU A 93 0.27 14.23 12.03
N MET A 94 -0.51 13.21 11.66
CA MET A 94 -0.53 11.92 12.35
C MET A 94 -0.18 10.75 11.42
N PRO A 95 0.50 9.71 11.92
CA PRO A 95 0.70 8.47 11.15
C PRO A 95 -0.64 7.78 10.84
N SER A 96 -0.77 7.26 9.63
CA SER A 96 -1.89 6.38 9.26
C SER A 96 -1.60 4.95 9.68
N TYR A 97 -2.18 4.51 10.80
CA TYR A 97 -2.03 3.14 11.31
C TYR A 97 -3.03 2.19 10.63
N LEU A 98 -2.57 1.44 9.63
CA LEU A 98 -3.35 0.37 8.97
C LEU A 98 -3.43 -0.92 9.79
N ARG A 99 -2.62 -1.00 10.85
CA ARG A 99 -2.67 -2.03 11.88
C ARG A 99 -2.43 -1.38 13.22
N LEU A 100 -3.03 -1.95 14.25
CA LEU A 100 -2.78 -1.53 15.61
C LEU A 100 -1.26 -1.62 15.92
N PRO A 101 -0.62 -0.55 16.42
CA PRO A 101 0.79 -0.55 16.79
C PRO A 101 1.11 -1.73 17.72
N GLN A 102 2.32 -2.28 17.61
CA GLN A 102 2.73 -3.42 18.44
C GLN A 102 2.59 -3.12 19.94
N ALA A 103 3.00 -1.93 20.39
CA ALA A 103 2.86 -1.51 21.78
C ALA A 103 1.40 -1.52 22.26
N GLU A 104 0.46 -1.11 21.41
CA GLU A 104 -0.97 -1.10 21.74
C GLU A 104 -1.54 -2.52 21.76
N ARG A 105 -1.10 -3.39 20.83
CA ARG A 105 -1.45 -4.82 20.85
C ARG A 105 -0.94 -5.52 22.10
N GLU A 106 0.30 -5.24 22.50
CA GLU A 106 0.90 -5.78 23.72
C GLU A 106 0.19 -5.25 24.98
N ARG A 107 -0.21 -3.97 25.00
CA ARG A 107 -1.01 -3.38 26.08
C ARG A 107 -2.38 -4.04 26.21
N LEU A 108 -3.11 -4.20 25.10
CA LEU A 108 -4.42 -4.87 25.09
C LEU A 108 -4.31 -6.34 25.50
N ALA A 109 -3.26 -7.04 25.05
CA ALA A 109 -2.99 -8.42 25.47
C ALA A 109 -2.72 -8.52 26.98
N ARG A 110 -1.97 -7.58 27.57
CA ARG A 110 -1.77 -7.50 29.03
C ARG A 110 -3.06 -7.18 29.78
N GLU A 111 -3.95 -6.40 29.18
CA GLU A 111 -5.25 -6.03 29.77
C GLU A 111 -6.37 -7.06 29.53
N GLY A 112 -6.09 -8.17 28.82
CA GLY A 112 -7.09 -9.19 28.49
C GLY A 112 -8.18 -8.71 27.53
N LYS A 113 -7.95 -7.59 26.83
CA LYS A 113 -8.91 -7.01 25.89
C LYS A 113 -8.68 -7.57 24.49
N PRO A 114 -9.76 -7.86 23.72
CA PRO A 114 -9.61 -8.32 22.35
C PRO A 114 -8.96 -7.25 21.48
N VAL A 115 -8.02 -7.67 20.64
CA VAL A 115 -7.46 -6.84 19.57
C VAL A 115 -8.42 -6.95 18.39
N SER A 116 -9.28 -5.95 18.18
CA SER A 116 -10.07 -5.87 16.95
C SER A 116 -9.16 -5.46 15.79
N GLU A 117 -9.17 -6.25 14.72
CA GLU A 117 -8.49 -5.95 13.45
C GLU A 117 -9.16 -4.82 12.67
#